data_AF-A0A0B8NY49-F1
#
_entry.id   AF-A0A0B8NY49-F1
#
_cell.length_a   1.000
_cell.length_b   1.000
_cell.length_c   1.000
_cell.angle_alpha   90.00
_cell.angle_beta   90.00
_cell.angle_gamma   90.00
#
_symmetry.space_group_name_H-M   'P 1'
#
loop_
_entity.id
_entity.type
_entity.pdbx_description
1 polymer ?
#
loop_
_entity_poly.entity_id
_entity_poly.type
_entity_poly.pdbx_seq_one_letter_code
_entity_poly.pdbx_strand_id
1 'polypeptide(L)' 'MQGKRLSLFAGAGIVPGSHAEHEWQELDKKMSTLLSLITEQSILEQAS' A
#
# COMPACT_ATOMS: atom_id res chain seq x y z
N MET A 1 -11.40 11.70 -20.17
CA MET A 1 -10.75 10.46 -19.68
C MET A 1 -10.53 10.58 -18.17
N GLN A 2 -11.46 10.11 -17.35
CA GLN A 2 -11.19 9.80 -15.94
C GLN A 2 -11.57 8.33 -15.72
N GLY A 3 -10.59 7.44 -15.58
CA GLY A 3 -10.90 6.01 -15.43
C GLY A 3 -9.72 5.09 -15.08
N LYS A 4 -8.53 5.62 -14.79
CA LYS A 4 -7.37 4.79 -14.40
C LYS A 4 -6.55 5.44 -13.27
N ARG A 5 -7.22 5.89 -12.22
CA ARG A 5 -6.55 6.36 -11.00
C ARG A 5 -7.11 5.60 -9.81
N LEU A 6 -6.23 4.95 -9.07
CA LEU A 6 -6.52 4.33 -7.80
C LEU A 6 -5.71 5.08 -6.73
N SER A 7 -6.38 5.44 -5.63
CA SER A 7 -5.74 6.09 -4.49
C SER A 7 -5.68 5.09 -3.35
N LEU A 8 -4.49 4.89 -2.79
CA LEU A 8 -4.23 3.98 -1.68
C LEU A 8 -4.05 4.79 -0.39
N PHE A 9 -4.60 4.28 0.70
CA PHE A 9 -4.53 4.90 2.02
C PHE A 9 -4.27 3.83 3.07
N ALA A 10 -3.48 4.19 4.09
CA ALA A 10 -3.19 3.35 5.24
C ALA A 10 -2.93 4.27 6.43
N GLY A 11 -3.06 3.72 7.64
CA GLY A 11 -2.79 4.43 8.87
C GLY A 11 -1.94 3.59 9.82
N ALA A 12 -1.39 4.27 10.81
CA ALA A 12 -0.69 3.68 11.95
C ALA A 12 -1.37 4.20 13.24
N GLY A 13 -1.55 3.32 14.22
CA GLY A 13 -2.20 3.66 15.49
C GLY A 13 -1.16 4.15 16.49
N ILE A 14 -1.12 5.46 16.74
CA ILE A 14 -0.12 6.05 17.65
C ILE A 14 -0.59 5.95 19.10
N VAL A 15 0.23 5.34 19.95
CA VAL A 15 -0.02 5.19 21.39
C VAL A 15 1.21 5.62 22.21
N PRO A 16 1.10 5.84 23.54
CA PRO A 16 2.28 6.06 24.38
C PRO A 16 3.28 4.92 24.23
N GLY A 17 4.54 5.27 23.92
CA GLY A 17 5.59 4.29 23.63
C GLY A 17 5.73 3.91 22.15
N SER A 18 4.88 4.43 21.26
CA SER A 18 5.10 4.32 19.82
C SER A 18 6.40 5.03 19.41
N HIS A 19 7.08 4.45 18.42
CA HIS A 19 8.29 4.99 17.82
C HIS A 19 8.02 5.35 16.37
N ALA A 20 8.23 6.62 16.00
CA ALA A 20 7.85 7.14 14.68
C ALA A 20 8.42 6.30 13.53
N GLU A 21 9.64 5.81 13.66
CA GLU A 21 10.32 4.98 12.66
C GLU A 21 9.62 3.62 12.49
N HIS A 22 9.15 3.00 13.58
CA HIS A 22 8.44 1.72 13.53
C HIS A 22 7.05 1.89 12.89
N GLU A 23 6.33 2.94 13.28
CA GLU A 23 4.99 3.24 12.75
C GLU A 23 5.06 3.58 11.24
N TRP A 24 6.13 4.25 10.81
CA TRP A 24 6.39 4.52 9.40
C TRP A 24 6.68 3.23 8.63
N GLN A 25 7.52 2.34 9.17
CA GLN A 25 7.78 1.03 8.56
C GLN A 25 6.52 0.16 8.48
N GLU A 26 5.62 0.24 9.47
CA GLU A 26 4.33 -0.44 9.40
C GLU A 26 3.47 0.09 8.24
N LEU A 27 3.44 1.40 8.06
CA LEU A 27 2.74 2.03 6.94
C LEU A 27 3.29 1.57 5.58
N ASP A 28 4.62 1.56 5.43
CA ASP A 28 5.29 1.11 4.20
C ASP A 28 4.98 -0.35 3.89
N LYS A 29 4.94 -1.22 4.90
CA LYS A 29 4.57 -2.65 4.72
C LYS A 29 3.14 -2.79 4.21
N LYS A 30 2.19 -2.10 4.83
CA LYS A 30 0.77 -2.14 4.41
C LYS A 30 0.60 -1.68 2.96
N MET A 31 1.26 -0.58 2.59
CA MET A 31 1.22 -0.03 1.24
C MET A 31 1.87 -0.95 0.21
N SER A 32 3.04 -1.52 0.54
CA SER A 32 3.76 -2.40 -0.37
C SER A 32 2.96 -3.64 -0.73
N THR A 33 2.24 -4.24 0.23
CA THR A 33 1.35 -5.38 -0.03
C THR A 33 0.19 -5.00 -0.94
N LEU A 34 -0.47 -3.87 -0.70
CA LEU A 34 -1.57 -3.42 -1.57
C LEU A 34 -1.07 -3.15 -2.99
N LEU A 35 0.07 -2.45 -3.10
CA LEU A 35 0.68 -2.14 -4.38
C LEU A 35 1.06 -3.41 -5.14
N SER A 36 1.70 -4.39 -4.47
CA SER A 36 2.13 -5.63 -5.12
C SER A 36 0.95 -6.39 -5.72
N LEU A 37 -0.15 -6.54 -4.97
CA LEU A 37 -1.36 -7.22 -5.46
C LEU A 37 -1.95 -6.55 -6.71
N ILE A 38 -2.01 -5.21 -6.72
CA ILE A 38 -2.54 -4.45 -7.85
C ILE A 38 -1.61 -4.56 -9.07
N THR A 39 -0.30 -4.53 -8.86
CA THR A 39 0.68 -4.61 -9.95
C THR A 39 0.82 -6.03 -10.51
N GLU A 40 0.77 -7.06 -9.67
CA GLU A 40 0.85 -8.46 -10.10
C GLU A 40 -0.38 -8.88 -10.92
N GLN A 41 -1.58 -8.44 -10.50
CA GLN A 41 -2.82 -8.65 -11.26
C GLN A 41 -2.71 -8.06 -12.68
N SER A 42 -2.09 -6.88 -12.80
CA SER A 42 -1.88 -6.24 -14.10
C SER A 42 -0.90 -7.02 -14.98
N ILE A 43 0.09 -7.74 -14.42
CA ILE A 43 1.05 -8.52 -15.23
C ILE A 43 0.38 -9.78 -15.78
N LEU A 44 -0.46 -10.43 -14.98
CA LEU A 44 -1.19 -11.64 -15.39
C LEU A 44 -2.22 -11.36 -16.50
N GLU A 45 -2.94 -10.23 -16.44
CA GLU A 45 -3.89 -9.82 -17.49
C GLU A 45 -3.24 -9.44 -18.83
N GLN A 46 -1.98 -8.99 -18.84
CA GLN A 46 -1.27 -8.66 -20.09
C GLN A 46 -0.60 -9.88 -20.74
N ALA A 47 -0.49 -10.99 -20.02
CA ALA A 47 0.13 -12.23 -20.49
C ALA A 47 -0.87 -13.27 -21.04
N SER A 48 -2.18 -12.99 -20.96
CA SER A 48 -3.29 -13.80 -21.48
C SER A 48 -3.93 -13.16 -22.70
#